data_AF-A0A103EGK4-F1
#
_entry.id   AF-A0A103EGK4-F1
#
_cell.length_a   1.000
_cell.length_b   1.000
_cell.length_c   1.000
_cell.angle_alpha   90.00
_cell.angle_beta   90.00
_cell.angle_gamma   90.00
#
_symmetry.space_group_name_H-M   'P 1'
#
loop_
_entity.id
_entity.type
_entity.pdbx_description
1 polymer ?
#
loop_
_entity_poly.entity_id
_entity_poly.type
_entity_poly.pdbx_seq_one_letter_code
_entity_poly.pdbx_strand_id
1 'polypeptide(L)' 'MSTSKEKKQGWTTASEVEFIEGMAQRREAITLLSGYLEGMKMRVDFGHIDPNIALRVARERLAAHLHRRAA' A
#
# COMPACT_ATOMS: atom_id res chain seq x y z
N MET A 1 -33.10 19.97 -5.22
CA MET A 1 -32.75 18.76 -5.99
C MET A 1 -31.39 18.27 -5.51
N SER A 2 -31.38 17.12 -4.85
CA SER A 2 -30.21 16.54 -4.18
C SER A 2 -29.20 16.02 -5.20
N THR A 3 -27.96 16.50 -5.12
CA THR A 3 -26.82 15.99 -5.90
C THR A 3 -26.37 14.66 -5.30
N SER A 4 -26.85 13.55 -5.86
CA SER A 4 -26.35 12.20 -5.59
C SER A 4 -24.92 12.05 -6.12
N LYS A 5 -23.93 12.58 -5.40
CA LYS A 5 -22.55 12.09 -5.49
C LYS A 5 -22.53 10.72 -4.85
N GLU A 6 -22.78 9.68 -5.65
CA GLU A 6 -22.44 8.31 -5.31
C GLU A 6 -20.96 8.26 -4.97
N LYS A 7 -20.65 8.39 -3.68
CA LYS A 7 -19.35 8.09 -3.14
C LYS A 7 -19.14 6.60 -3.38
N LYS A 8 -18.38 6.23 -4.40
CA LYS A 8 -17.70 4.92 -4.43
C LYS A 8 -16.70 4.92 -3.28
N GLN A 9 -17.21 4.71 -2.07
CA GLN A 9 -16.54 4.84 -0.78
C GLN A 9 -15.84 3.52 -0.41
N GLY A 10 -15.22 2.88 -1.40
CA GLY A 10 -14.43 1.66 -1.22
C GLY A 10 -12.94 2.02 -1.22
N TRP A 11 -12.17 1.31 -0.40
CA TRP A 11 -10.72 1.40 -0.47
C TRP A 11 -10.24 0.85 -1.82
N THR A 12 -9.68 1.71 -2.66
CA THR A 12 -9.26 1.35 -4.03
C THR A 12 -7.78 1.03 -4.09
N THR A 13 -7.33 0.39 -5.17
CA THR A 13 -5.90 0.20 -5.45
C THR A 13 -5.11 1.50 -5.41
N ALA A 14 -5.67 2.60 -5.93
CA ALA A 14 -4.98 3.89 -5.93
C ALA A 14 -4.73 4.40 -4.51
N SER A 15 -5.75 4.34 -3.64
CA SER A 15 -5.64 4.73 -2.23
C SER A 15 -4.68 3.81 -1.46
N GLU A 16 -4.66 2.52 -1.77
CA GLU A 16 -3.69 1.58 -1.18
C GLU A 16 -2.27 1.90 -1.60
N VAL A 17 -2.05 2.26 -2.87
CA VAL A 17 -0.74 2.71 -3.36
C VAL A 17 -0.32 3.99 -2.65
N GLU A 18 -1.19 4.98 -2.52
CA GLU A 18 -0.89 6.21 -1.75
C GLU A 18 -0.53 5.92 -0.29
N PHE A 19 -1.22 4.96 0.33
CA PHE A 19 -0.90 4.50 1.69
C PHE A 19 0.50 3.86 1.76
N ILE A 20 0.87 3.00 0.80
CA ILE A 20 2.20 2.41 0.70
C ILE A 20 3.28 3.48 0.51
N GLU A 21 3.04 4.47 -0.36
CA GLU A 21 3.93 5.61 -0.55
C GLU A 21 4.13 6.40 0.75
N GLY A 22 3.05 6.62 1.50
CA GLY A 22 3.09 7.27 2.81
C GLY A 22 3.91 6.49 3.85
N MET A 23 3.86 5.15 3.82
CA MET A 23 4.72 4.31 4.68
C MET A 23 6.20 4.42 4.27
N ALA A 24 6.48 4.46 2.97
CA ALA A 24 7.84 4.59 2.44
C ALA A 24 8.50 5.92 2.83
N GLN A 25 7.73 6.98 3.06
CA GLN A 25 8.28 8.28 3.47
C GLN A 25 8.69 8.34 4.96
N ARG A 26 8.36 7.33 5.77
CA ARG A 26 8.65 7.32 7.22
C ARG A 26 10.05 6.80 7.52
N ARG A 27 10.63 7.23 8.64
CA ARG A 27 11.93 6.74 9.12
C ARG A 27 11.96 5.22 9.30
N GLU A 28 10.82 4.64 9.67
CA GLU A 28 10.62 3.21 9.92
C GLU A 28 10.08 2.48 8.68
N ALA A 29 10.26 3.04 7.48
CA ALA A 29 9.72 2.50 6.22
C ALA A 29 9.99 1.00 6.03
N ILE A 30 11.19 0.52 6.36
CA ILE A 30 11.54 -0.91 6.22
C ILE A 30 10.61 -1.77 7.07
N THR A 31 10.41 -1.43 8.35
CA THR A 31 9.55 -2.18 9.27
C THR A 31 8.09 -2.12 8.83
N LEU A 32 7.61 -0.93 8.46
CA LEU A 32 6.23 -0.72 8.04
C LEU A 32 5.89 -1.49 6.74
N LEU A 33 6.76 -1.39 5.73
CA LEU A 33 6.57 -2.08 4.45
C LEU A 33 6.70 -3.59 4.60
N SER A 34 7.62 -4.07 5.45
CA SER A 34 7.75 -5.50 5.75
C SER A 34 6.51 -6.03 6.47
N GLY A 35 6.03 -5.32 7.49
CA GLY A 35 4.80 -5.68 8.22
C GLY A 35 3.57 -5.65 7.32
N TYR A 36 3.48 -4.69 6.41
CA TYR A 36 2.43 -4.61 5.41
C TYR A 36 2.42 -5.84 4.48
N LEU A 37 3.60 -6.23 3.97
CA LEU A 37 3.75 -7.42 3.11
C LEU A 37 3.37 -8.71 3.84
N GLU A 38 3.72 -8.84 5.12
CA GLU A 38 3.30 -9.98 5.94
C GLU A 38 1.79 -9.96 6.19
N GLY A 39 1.21 -8.80 6.50
CA GLY A 39 -0.24 -8.65 6.69
C GLY A 39 -1.05 -8.97 5.43
N MET A 40 -0.53 -8.62 4.25
CA MET A 40 -1.11 -8.97 2.95
C MET A 40 -1.28 -10.47 2.75
N LYS A 41 -0.38 -11.32 3.30
CA LYS A 41 -0.49 -12.79 3.18
C LYS A 41 -1.67 -13.37 3.94
N MET A 42 -2.10 -12.72 5.01
CA MET A 42 -3.22 -13.17 5.86
C MET A 42 -4.57 -12.62 5.39
N ARG A 43 -4.56 -11.73 4.39
CA ARG A 43 -5.76 -11.06 3.91
C ARG A 43 -6.51 -11.99 2.95
N VAL A 44 -7.74 -12.34 3.33
CA VAL A 44 -8.61 -13.24 2.54
C VAL A 44 -9.53 -12.50 1.58
N ASP A 45 -9.76 -11.21 1.82
CA ASP A 45 -10.57 -10.33 0.97
C ASP A 45 -9.86 -8.99 0.73
N PHE A 46 -9.80 -8.60 -0.54
CA PHE A 46 -9.15 -7.37 -1.00
C PHE A 46 -10.17 -6.32 -1.48
N GLY A 47 -11.46 -6.65 -1.51
CA GLY A 47 -12.50 -5.77 -2.03
C GLY A 47 -12.18 -5.26 -3.44
N HIS A 48 -11.94 -3.94 -3.56
CA HIS A 48 -11.62 -3.26 -4.82
C HIS A 48 -10.11 -2.99 -5.01
N ILE A 49 -9.26 -3.61 -4.20
CA ILE A 49 -7.81 -3.51 -4.31
C ILE A 49 -7.30 -4.61 -5.25
N ASP A 50 -6.42 -4.24 -6.16
CA ASP A 50 -5.58 -5.21 -6.87
C ASP A 50 -4.36 -5.54 -5.99
N PRO A 51 -4.33 -6.74 -5.38
CA PRO A 51 -3.25 -7.11 -4.46
C PRO A 51 -1.91 -7.25 -5.17
N ASN A 52 -1.88 -7.58 -6.47
CA ASN A 52 -0.62 -7.73 -7.20
C ASN A 52 0.06 -6.37 -7.38
N ILE A 53 -0.73 -5.33 -7.70
CA ILE A 53 -0.22 -3.96 -7.81
C ILE A 53 0.30 -3.49 -6.45
N ALA A 54 -0.50 -3.66 -5.38
CA ALA A 54 -0.12 -3.23 -4.05
C ALA A 54 1.14 -3.96 -3.53
N LEU A 55 1.22 -5.28 -3.70
CA LEU A 55 2.40 -6.07 -3.34
C LEU A 55 3.64 -5.66 -4.14
N ARG A 56 3.50 -5.40 -5.44
CA ARG A 56 4.60 -4.95 -6.28
C ARG A 56 5.15 -3.62 -5.79
N VAL A 57 4.29 -2.62 -5.59
CA VAL A 57 4.71 -1.29 -5.12
C VAL A 57 5.37 -1.38 -3.74
N ALA A 58 4.78 -2.12 -2.79
CA ALA A 58 5.36 -2.28 -1.46
C ALA A 58 6.75 -2.95 -1.50
N ARG A 59 6.95 -3.96 -2.36
CA ARG A 59 8.27 -4.60 -2.57
C ARG A 59 9.28 -3.66 -3.20
N GLU A 60 8.89 -2.91 -4.23
CA GLU A 60 9.75 -1.93 -4.91
C GLU A 60 10.24 -0.86 -3.94
N ARG A 61 9.34 -0.31 -3.11
CA ARG A 61 9.70 0.66 -2.07
C ARG A 61 10.61 0.06 -1.02
N LEU A 62 10.30 -1.14 -0.52
CA LEU A 62 11.13 -1.81 0.47
C LEU A 62 12.55 -2.04 -0.06
N ALA A 63 12.69 -2.54 -1.30
CA ALA A 63 13.98 -2.72 -1.95
C ALA A 63 14.75 -1.40 -2.06
N ALA A 64 14.10 -0.31 -2.48
CA ALA A 64 14.73 1.01 -2.57
C ALA A 64 15.28 1.49 -1.21
N HIS A 65 14.55 1.25 -0.10
CA HIS A 65 15.04 1.59 1.24
C HIS A 65 16.19 0.70 1.72
N LEU A 66 16.15 -0.60 1.40
CA LEU A 66 17.23 -1.51 1.74
C LEU A 66 18.52 -1.16 1.00
N HIS A 67 18.43 -0.84 -0.30
CA HIS A 67 19.57 -0.40 -1.10
C HIS A 67 20.18 0.91 -0.57
N ARG A 68 19.36 1.89 -0.19
CA ARG A 68 19.86 3.15 0.39
C ARG A 68 20.53 2.99 1.76
N ARG A 69 20.21 1.94 2.51
CA ARG A 69 20.85 1.64 3.80
C ARG A 69 22.15 0.87 3.66
N ALA A 70 22.33 0.18 2.53
CA ALA A 70 23.51 -0.61 2.21
C ALA A 70 24.60 0.20 1.47
N ALA A 71 24.23 1.34 0.88
CA ALA A 71 25.13 2.33 0.30
C ALA A 71 25.56 3.37 1.36
#